data_AF-A0A851GZV0-F1
#
_entry.id   AF-A0A851GZV0-F1
#
_cell.length_a   1.000
_cell.length_b   1.000
_cell.length_c   1.000
_cell.angle_alpha   90.00
_cell.angle_beta   90.00
_cell.angle_gamma   90.00
#
_symmetry.space_group_name_H-M   'P 1'
#
loop_
_entity.id
_entity.type
_entity.pdbx_description
1 polymer ?
#
loop_
_entity_poly.entity_id
_entity_poly.type
_entity_poly.pdbx_seq_one_letter_code
_entity_poly.pdbx_strand_id
1 'polypeptide(L)' 'MSEWLRQLTEAARLMVGVKDYDKYVASRRRFSPNAPVMSREAFFAHCQSERYGGKSMKKCPC' A
#
# COMPACT_ATOMS: atom_id res chain seq x y z
N MET A 1 -8.33 26.21 -3.53
CA MET A 1 -7.17 26.06 -2.61
C MET A 1 -6.93 24.63 -2.14
N SER A 2 -7.95 23.76 -2.09
CA SER A 2 -7.83 22.36 -1.62
C SER A 2 -7.18 21.38 -2.61
N GLU A 3 -7.20 21.67 -3.92
CA GLU A 3 -6.61 20.82 -4.97
C GLU A 3 -5.10 20.61 -4.78
N TRP A 4 -4.38 21.66 -4.39
CA TRP A 4 -2.92 21.64 -4.20
C TRP A 4 -2.49 20.81 -2.98
N LEU A 5 -3.25 20.90 -1.89
CA LEU A 5 -3.03 20.07 -0.71
C LEU A 5 -3.23 18.58 -1.04
N ARG A 6 -4.21 18.24 -1.88
CA ARG A 6 -4.43 16.87 -2.35
C ARG A 6 -3.23 16.36 -3.15
N GLN A 7 -2.73 17.15 -4.10
CA GLN A 7 -1.55 16.78 -4.89
C GLN A 7 -0.27 16.64 -4.04
N LEU A 8 -0.04 17.54 -3.08
CA LEU A 8 1.10 17.43 -2.15
C LEU A 8 1.00 16.21 -1.25
N THR A 9 -0.20 15.88 -0.77
CA THR A 9 -0.42 14.67 0.04
C THR A 9 -0.18 13.41 -0.79
N GLU A 10 -0.59 13.43 -2.06
CA GLU A 10 -0.38 12.32 -2.99
C GLU A 10 1.11 12.14 -3.33
N ALA A 11 1.84 13.23 -3.57
CA ALA A 11 3.29 13.23 -3.77
C ALA A 11 4.06 12.77 -2.52
N ALA A 12 3.66 13.23 -1.33
CA ALA A 12 4.25 12.78 -0.07
C ALA A 12 4.00 11.29 0.18
N ARG A 13 2.79 10.78 -0.08
CA ARG A 13 2.47 9.34 0.03
C ARG A 13 3.31 8.49 -0.92
N LEU A 14 3.52 8.97 -2.15
CA LEU A 14 4.42 8.35 -3.12
C LEU A 14 5.88 8.34 -2.62
N MET A 15 6.37 9.46 -2.08
CA MET A 15 7.75 9.58 -1.57
C MET A 15 8.04 8.70 -0.34
N VAL A 16 7.10 8.61 0.60
CA VAL A 16 7.28 7.75 1.80
C VAL A 16 7.09 6.26 1.43
N GLY A 17 6.53 5.96 0.24
CA GLY A 17 6.21 4.60 -0.19
C GLY A 17 5.08 3.98 0.64
N VAL A 18 4.24 4.82 1.24
CA VAL A 18 3.09 4.39 2.03
C VAL A 18 1.95 4.11 1.07
N LYS A 19 1.68 2.83 0.82
CA LYS A 19 0.48 2.43 0.09
C LYS A 19 -0.75 2.96 0.84
N ASP A 20 -1.61 3.67 0.13
CA ASP A 20 -2.82 4.28 0.68
C ASP A 20 -3.92 3.21 0.82
N TYR A 21 -4.43 3.04 2.04
CA TYR A 21 -5.44 2.03 2.35
C TYR A 21 -6.78 2.30 1.63
N ASP A 22 -7.17 3.58 1.52
CA ASP A 22 -8.41 3.95 0.82
C ASP A 22 -8.30 3.66 -0.67
N LYS A 23 -7.14 3.92 -1.30
CA LYS A 23 -6.88 3.51 -2.69
C LYS A 23 -6.93 1.99 -2.87
N TYR A 24 -6.42 1.21 -1.91
CA TYR A 24 -6.53 -0.27 -1.92
C TYR A 24 -7.99 -0.72 -1.86
N VAL A 25 -8.77 -0.20 -0.93
CA VAL A 25 -10.21 -0.54 -0.78
C VAL A 25 -11.00 -0.12 -2.02
N ALA A 26 -10.76 1.08 -2.55
CA ALA A 26 -11.41 1.56 -3.77
C ALA A 26 -11.09 0.67 -4.97
N SER A 27 -9.83 0.24 -5.13
CA SER A 27 -9.43 -0.70 -6.17
C SER A 27 -10.13 -2.05 -6.03
N ARG A 28 -10.20 -2.61 -4.81
CA ARG A 28 -10.89 -3.88 -4.55
C ARG A 28 -12.39 -3.79 -4.82
N ARG A 29 -13.03 -2.69 -4.41
CA ARG A 29 -14.45 -2.41 -4.62
C ARG A 29 -14.81 -2.11 -6.07
N ARG A 30 -13.85 -1.62 -6.87
CA ARG A 30 -14.04 -1.38 -8.32
C ARG A 30 -14.33 -2.66 -9.09
N PHE A 31 -13.72 -3.78 -8.68
CA PHE A 31 -13.92 -5.08 -9.36
C PHE A 31 -15.05 -5.90 -8.75
N SER A 32 -15.29 -5.80 -7.45
CA SER A 32 -16.47 -6.40 -6.83
C SER A 32 -16.98 -5.51 -5.69
N PRO A 33 -18.25 -5.07 -5.71
CA PRO A 33 -18.82 -4.22 -4.67
C PRO A 33 -18.72 -4.81 -3.25
N ASN A 34 -18.69 -6.15 -3.16
CA ASN A 34 -18.62 -6.91 -1.92
C ASN A 34 -17.28 -7.64 -1.73
N ALA A 35 -16.20 -7.18 -2.39
CA ALA A 35 -14.89 -7.79 -2.24
C ALA A 35 -14.44 -7.78 -0.76
N PRO A 36 -13.97 -8.90 -0.21
CA PRO A 36 -13.34 -8.90 1.10
C PRO A 36 -12.07 -8.04 1.05
N VAL A 37 -12.05 -7.02 1.91
CA VAL A 37 -10.92 -6.11 2.11
C VAL A 37 -10.19 -6.49 3.40
N MET A 38 -8.87 -6.49 3.37
CA MET A 38 -8.07 -6.68 4.58
C MET A 38 -8.32 -5.52 5.54
N SER A 39 -8.25 -5.78 6.85
CA SER A 39 -8.28 -4.71 7.84
C SER A 39 -7.08 -3.78 7.66
N ARG A 40 -7.21 -2.54 8.13
CA ARG A 40 -6.15 -1.53 8.06
C ARG A 40 -4.82 -2.04 8.63
N GLU A 41 -4.87 -2.67 9.80
CA GLU A 41 -3.69 -3.24 10.46
C GLU A 41 -3.07 -4.40 9.65
N ALA A 42 -3.90 -5.29 9.11
CA ALA A 42 -3.42 -6.40 8.28
C ALA A 42 -2.76 -5.89 6.99
N PHE A 43 -3.26 -4.80 6.41
CA PHE A 43 -2.64 -4.15 5.25
C PHE A 43 -1.29 -3.52 5.59
N PHE A 44 -1.17 -2.85 6.74
CA PHE A 44 0.11 -2.30 7.19
C PHE A 44 1.14 -3.39 7.53
N ALA A 45 0.72 -4.48 8.18
CA ALA A 45 1.57 -5.64 8.43
C ALA A 45 2.02 -6.30 7.12
N HIS A 46 1.11 -6.41 6.14
CA HIS A 46 1.44 -6.92 4.81
C HIS A 46 2.48 -6.04 4.10
N CYS A 47 2.29 -4.71 4.07
CA CYS A 47 3.27 -3.79 3.48
C CYS A 47 4.63 -3.84 4.18
N GLN A 48 4.65 -3.94 5.52
CA GLN A 48 5.89 -4.13 6.27
C GLN A 48 6.54 -5.48 5.97
N SER A 49 5.74 -6.54 5.80
CA SER A 49 6.26 -7.85 5.40
C SER A 49 6.79 -7.86 3.96
N GLU A 50 6.22 -7.09 3.03
CA GLU A 50 6.78 -6.95 1.68
C GLU A 50 8.12 -6.20 1.70
N ARG A 51 8.25 -5.19 2.58
CA ARG A 51 9.44 -4.34 2.65
C ARG A 51 10.57 -4.91 3.53
N TYR A 52 10.22 -5.56 4.63
CA TYR A 52 11.15 -6.08 5.65
C TYR A 52 11.07 -7.60 5.82
N GLY A 53 10.01 -8.25 5.34
CA GLY A 53 9.90 -9.70 5.31
C GLY A 53 10.69 -10.27 4.15
N GLY A 54 12.02 -10.23 4.30
CA GLY A 54 12.97 -10.92 3.44
C GLY A 54 12.76 -12.43 3.51
N LYS A 55 11.73 -12.96 2.83
CA LYS A 55 11.73 -14.36 2.41
C LYS A 55 12.64 -14.46 1.19
N SER A 56 13.83 -14.97 1.46
CA SER A 56 14.91 -15.29 0.52
C SER A 56 15.59 -14.08 -0.11
N MET A 57 16.50 -13.48 0.67
CA MET A 57 17.84 -13.25 0.14
C MET A 57 18.32 -14.61 -0.40
N LYS A 58 18.05 -14.89 -1.68
CA LYS A 58 18.75 -15.94 -2.40
C LYS A 58 20.21 -15.49 -2.34
N LYS A 59 20.99 -16.07 -1.43
CA LYS A 59 22.44 -15.95 -1.46
C LYS A 59 22.85 -16.25 -2.90
N CYS A 60 23.50 -15.29 -3.55
CA CYS A 60 24.15 -15.53 -4.82
C CYS A 60 25.00 -16.79 -4.65
N PRO A 61 24.85 -17.81 -5.51
CA PRO A 61 25.78 -18.92 -5.54
C PRO A 61 27.07 -18.40 -6.20
N CYS A 62 27.93 -17.78 -5.39
CA CYS A 62 29.35 -17.65 -5.68
C CYS A 62 30.08 -18.73 -4.88
#